data_AF-A0A1S8FJJ6-F1
#
_entry.id   AF-A0A1S8FJJ6-F1
#
_cell.length_a   1.000
_cell.length_b   1.000
_cell.length_c   1.000
_cell.angle_alpha   90.00
_cell.angle_beta   90.00
_cell.angle_gamma   90.00
#
_symmetry.space_group_name_H-M   'P 1'
#
loop_
_entity.id
_entity.type
_entity.pdbx_description
1 polymer ?
#
loop_
_entity_poly.entity_id
_entity_poly.type
_entity_poly.pdbx_seq_one_letter_code
_entity_poly.pdbx_strand_id
1 'polypeptide(L)' 'MNIDNTHIAVGKYLVSPLAKPQGEGLYAASVSIRSGQGSATHDRVMRFSGLFDSAAAAVHYATEHALGWIQERSCPACA' A
#
# COMPACT_ATOMS: atom_id res chain seq x y z
N MET A 1 -4.40 -10.22 16.19
CA MET A 1 -3.61 -9.28 15.37
C MET A 1 -3.51 -9.89 13.98
N ASN A 2 -4.51 -9.72 13.11
CA ASN A 2 -4.49 -10.33 11.79
C ASN A 2 -3.85 -9.34 10.81
N ILE A 3 -2.58 -9.55 10.53
CA ILE A 3 -1.83 -8.80 9.52
C ILE A 3 -1.81 -9.74 8.32
N ASP A 4 -2.76 -9.55 7.41
CA ASP A 4 -2.78 -10.24 6.13
C ASP A 4 -1.56 -9.76 5.32
N ASN A 5 -0.44 -10.46 5.51
CA ASN A 5 0.88 -10.06 5.09
C ASN A 5 1.16 -10.48 3.63
N THR A 6 0.29 -10.06 2.71
CA THR A 6 0.48 -10.33 1.29
C THR A 6 1.30 -9.21 0.67
N HIS A 7 2.62 -9.38 0.66
CA HIS A 7 3.50 -8.43 -0.02
C HIS A 7 3.48 -8.63 -1.53
N ILE A 8 3.53 -7.53 -2.28
CA ILE A 8 3.53 -7.52 -3.74
C ILE A 8 4.82 -6.85 -4.20
N ALA A 9 5.65 -7.55 -4.98
CA ALA A 9 6.85 -7.00 -5.56
C ALA A 9 6.55 -6.37 -6.94
N VAL A 10 6.92 -5.11 -7.14
CA VAL A 10 6.71 -4.36 -8.38
C VAL A 10 8.02 -3.67 -8.76
N GLY A 11 8.82 -4.31 -9.61
CA GLY A 11 10.17 -3.81 -9.95
C GLY A 11 11.04 -3.64 -8.71
N LYS A 12 11.49 -2.40 -8.44
CA LYS A 12 12.28 -2.05 -7.24
C LYS A 12 11.46 -1.81 -5.97
N TYR A 13 10.13 -1.91 -6.06
CA TYR A 13 9.21 -1.60 -4.98
C TYR A 13 8.70 -2.89 -4.33
N LEU A 14 8.64 -2.89 -2.99
CA LEU A 14 7.92 -3.90 -2.21
C LEU A 14 6.71 -3.23 -1.57
N VAL A 15 5.52 -3.63 -1.98
CA VAL A 15 4.24 -3.10 -1.53
C VAL A 15 3.69 -4.03 -0.46
N SER A 16 3.31 -3.49 0.68
CA SER A 16 2.70 -4.22 1.80
C SER A 16 1.39 -3.52 2.18
N PRO A 17 0.26 -3.88 1.53
CA PRO A 17 -1.05 -3.36 1.87
C PRO A 17 -1.52 -3.95 3.21
N LEU A 18 -2.29 -3.17 3.95
CA LEU A 18 -2.75 -3.52 5.29
C LEU A 18 -4.11 -2.92 5.57
N ALA A 19 -5.04 -3.76 6.00
CA ALA A 19 -6.28 -3.34 6.64
C ALA A 19 -6.09 -3.25 8.16
N LYS A 20 -6.43 -2.09 8.74
CA LYS A 20 -6.44 -1.90 10.18
C LYS A 20 -7.87 -1.82 10.69
N PRO A 21 -8.30 -2.68 11.63
CA PRO A 21 -9.61 -2.55 12.24
C PRO A 21 -9.68 -1.26 13.06
N GLN A 22 -10.77 -0.49 12.90
CA GLN A 22 -10.98 0.79 13.59
C GLN A 22 -12.09 0.74 14.65
N GLY A 23 -12.85 -0.36 14.71
CA GLY A 23 -14.05 -0.50 15.53
C GLY A 23 -15.30 -0.64 14.66
N GLU A 24 -16.41 -1.11 15.22
CA GLU A 24 -17.70 -1.25 14.52
C GLU A 24 -17.67 -2.14 13.25
N GLY A 25 -16.71 -3.05 13.14
CA GLY A 25 -16.53 -3.88 11.94
C GLY A 25 -15.93 -3.14 10.74
N LEU A 26 -15.50 -1.89 10.92
CA LEU A 26 -14.87 -1.08 9.88
C LEU A 26 -13.35 -1.22 9.87
N TYR A 27 -12.79 -1.08 8.68
CA TYR A 27 -11.36 -1.21 8.41
C TYR A 27 -10.82 0.05 7.73
N ALA A 28 -9.72 0.59 8.24
CA ALA A 28 -8.94 1.62 7.56
C ALA A 28 -7.91 0.97 6.64
N ALA A 29 -7.77 1.50 5.44
CA ALA A 29 -6.75 1.07 4.49
C ALA A 29 -5.42 1.79 4.74
N SER A 30 -4.32 1.04 4.64
CA SER A 30 -2.97 1.57 4.64
C SER A 30 -2.05 0.73 3.77
N VAL A 31 -0.95 1.31 3.30
CA VAL A 31 0.06 0.59 2.52
C VAL A 31 1.45 1.12 2.83
N SER A 32 2.40 0.21 2.99
CA SER A 32 3.84 0.53 2.97
C SER A 32 4.38 0.20 1.59
N ILE A 33 5.14 1.13 1.03
CA ILE A 33 5.90 0.94 -0.21
C ILE A 33 7.36 1.16 0.13
N ARG A 34 8.10 0.05 0.20
CA ARG A 34 9.54 0.08 0.35
C ARG A 34 10.20 0.13 -1.01
N SER A 35 11.21 0.97 -1.17
CA SER A 35 11.98 1.10 -2.40
C SER A 35 13.46 1.29 -2.12
N GLY A 36 14.34 0.68 -2.90
CA GLY A 36 15.78 0.89 -2.81
C GLY A 36 16.61 -0.35 -3.13
N GLN A 37 17.84 -0.12 -3.58
CA GLN A 37 18.90 -1.13 -3.65
C GLN A 37 20.16 -0.50 -3.02
N GLY A 38 20.77 -1.16 -2.04
CA GLY A 38 21.92 -0.62 -1.29
C GLY A 38 21.53 0.30 -0.12
N SER A 39 22.35 1.31 0.17
CA SER A 39 22.26 2.14 1.39
C SER A 39 21.11 3.16 1.44
N ALA A 40 20.33 3.31 0.36
CA ALA A 40 19.20 4.26 0.29
C ALA A 40 17.86 3.53 0.15
N THR A 41 17.45 2.84 1.21
CA THR A 41 16.11 2.25 1.31
C THR A 41 15.12 3.30 1.83
N HIS A 42 14.07 3.59 1.07
CA HIS A 42 12.97 4.45 1.48
C HIS A 42 11.73 3.60 1.73
N ASP A 43 11.18 3.72 2.94
CA ASP A 43 9.84 3.23 3.25
C ASP A 43 8.85 4.39 3.19
N ARG A 44 7.78 4.23 2.40
CA ARG A 44 6.70 5.21 2.28
C ARG A 44 5.41 4.59 2.75
N VAL A 45 4.82 5.16 3.79
CA VAL A 45 3.54 4.68 4.32
C VAL A 45 2.44 5.65 3.90
N MET A 46 1.46 5.15 3.15
CA MET A 46 0.22 5.86 2.86
C MET A 46 -0.88 5.32 3.76
N ARG A 47 -1.62 6.24 4.39
CA ARG A 47 -2.80 5.93 5.21
C ARG A 47 -3.98 6.65 4.59
N PHE A 48 -5.03 5.90 4.30
CA PHE A 48 -6.23 6.42 3.67
C PHE A 48 -7.25 6.78 4.76
N SER A 49 -7.99 7.86 4.55
CA SER A 49 -9.05 8.31 5.46
C SER A 49 -10.36 7.54 5.28
N GLY A 50 -10.53 6.84 4.15
CA GLY A 50 -11.69 5.99 3.87
C GLY A 50 -11.73 4.77 4.79
N LEU A 51 -12.94 4.46 5.28
CA LEU A 51 -13.25 3.23 6.00
C LEU A 51 -13.97 2.26 5.07
N PHE A 52 -13.74 0.97 5.30
CA PHE A 52 -14.28 -0.12 4.49
C PHE A 52 -15.00 -1.12 5.39
N ASP A 53 -16.11 -1.68 4.91
CA ASP A 53 -16.89 -2.70 5.62
C ASP A 53 -16.20 -4.08 5.68
N SER A 54 -15.04 -4.21 5.01
CA SER A 54 -14.29 -5.45 4.90
C SER A 54 -12.79 -5.19 4.84
N ALA A 55 -12.01 -6.06 5.51
CA ALA A 55 -10.56 -6.06 5.42
C ALA A 55 -10.07 -6.27 3.99
N ALA A 56 -10.74 -7.15 3.22
CA ALA A 56 -10.38 -7.42 1.83
C ALA A 56 -10.59 -6.19 0.95
N ALA A 57 -11.68 -5.42 1.18
CA ALA A 57 -11.93 -4.17 0.46
C ALA A 57 -10.87 -3.11 0.77
N ALA A 58 -10.49 -2.97 2.05
CA ALA A 58 -9.40 -2.07 2.46
C ALA A 58 -8.04 -2.45 1.85
N VAL A 59 -7.71 -3.74 1.81
CA VAL A 59 -6.47 -4.24 1.18
C VAL A 59 -6.48 -4.04 -0.33
N HIS A 60 -7.61 -4.32 -1.00
CA HIS A 60 -7.75 -4.10 -2.44
C HIS A 60 -7.56 -2.63 -2.79
N TYR A 61 -8.24 -1.74 -2.05
CA TYR A 61 -8.12 -0.29 -2.23
C TYR A 61 -6.68 0.19 -2.03
N ALA A 62 -6.03 -0.23 -0.94
CA ALA A 62 -4.64 0.09 -0.65
C ALA A 62 -3.68 -0.37 -1.75
N THR A 63 -3.94 -1.55 -2.32
CA THR A 63 -3.14 -2.14 -3.40
C THR A 63 -3.27 -1.33 -4.69
N GLU A 64 -4.49 -1.03 -5.12
CA GLU A 64 -4.74 -0.25 -6.34
C GLU A 64 -4.07 1.12 -6.28
N HIS A 65 -4.20 1.83 -5.14
CA HIS A 65 -3.56 3.13 -4.94
C HIS A 65 -2.03 3.03 -4.95
N ALA A 66 -1.47 1.97 -4.36
CA ALA A 66 -0.03 1.76 -4.40
C ALA A 66 0.47 1.50 -5.82
N LEU A 67 -0.24 0.71 -6.62
CA LEU A 67 0.12 0.43 -8.01
C LEU A 67 0.03 1.69 -8.87
N GLY A 68 -1.02 2.51 -8.69
CA GLY A 68 -1.14 3.81 -9.37
C GLY A 68 0.04 4.73 -9.05
N TRP A 69 0.37 4.88 -7.76
CA TRP A 69 1.51 5.69 -7.32
C TRP A 69 2.86 5.20 -7.88
N ILE A 70 3.04 3.88 -7.98
CA ILE A 70 4.25 3.30 -8.59
C ILE A 70 4.28 3.57 -10.09
N GLN A 71 3.15 3.42 -10.77
CA GLN A 71 3.03 3.65 -12.22
C GLN A 71 3.38 5.09 -12.58
N GLU A 72 2.85 6.07 -11.85
CA GLU A 72 3.16 7.50 -11.99
C GLU A 72 4.67 7.79 -11.87
N ARG A 73 5.37 7.06 -11.02
CA ARG A 73 6.82 7.22 -10.79
C ARG A 73 7.70 6.40 -11.72
N SER A 74 7.14 5.34 -12.30
CA SER A 74 7.84 4.42 -13.19
C SER A 74 7.71 4.85 -14.65
N CYS A 75 6.73 5.68 -14.97
CA CYS A 75 6.60 6.36 -16.26
C CYS A 75 7.34 7.72 -16.22
N PRO A 76 8.54 7.85 -16.79
CA PRO A 76 9.21 9.14 -16.97
C PRO A 76 8.63 9.94 -18.16
N ALA A 77 7.37 9.71 -18.56
CA ALA A 77 6.83 10.30 -19.77
C ALA A 77 6.51 11.79 -19.57
N CYS A 78 7.43 12.61 -20.10
CA CYS A 78 7.37 14.05 -20.35
C CYS A 78 7.57 14.97 -19.13
N ALA A 79 8.83 15.11 -18.72
CA ALA A 79 9.34 16.38 -18.17
C ALA A 79 10.22 17.06 -19.23
#